data_AF-A0A0C3QG24-F1
#
_entry.id   AF-A0A0C3QG24-F1
#
_cell.length_a   1.000
_cell.length_b   1.000
_cell.length_c   1.000
_cell.angle_alpha   90.00
_cell.angle_beta   90.00
_cell.angle_gamma   90.00
#
_symmetry.space_group_name_H-M   'P 1'
#
loop_
_entity.id
_entity.type
_entity.pdbx_description
1 polymer ?
#
loop_
_entity_poly.entity_id
_entity_poly.type
_entity_poly.pdbx_seq_one_letter_code
_entity_poly.pdbx_strand_id
1 'polypeptide(L)'
;MKFSRNINSLPNELLCEIFLLAVNPYSARTDRCRLILVCRLWKKHVEDSALLWADISARGGRAYIRRALENSKASMINLHYPEHNEAHIDLESFMAEAGPYIARWRSLTVVARWSPQWESALDPLTSAQAPSLEFLELCLFGPGYLTPAKAITLFGGALAPSTLKYLTLSHVQVAIEPLGLSGLPDQQFGPCWHWVSIVSHPTYHATKAQFPEA
;
A
#
# COMPACT_ATOMS: atom_id res chain seq x y z
N MET A 1 45.61 0.39 19.16
CA MET A 1 44.39 1.00 18.58
C MET A 1 43.23 0.77 19.53
N LYS A 2 42.60 1.82 20.05
CA LYS A 2 41.37 1.71 20.85
C LYS A 2 40.18 1.87 19.90
N PHE A 3 39.43 0.80 19.66
CA PHE A 3 38.12 0.91 19.02
C PHE A 3 37.13 1.46 20.04
N SER A 4 36.73 2.72 19.90
CA SER A 4 35.59 3.23 20.65
C SER A 4 34.33 2.54 20.11
N ARG A 5 33.71 1.67 20.92
CA ARG A 5 32.43 1.00 20.62
C ARG A 5 31.26 1.97 20.77
N ASN A 6 31.33 3.14 20.15
CA ASN A 6 30.23 4.09 20.14
C ASN A 6 29.44 3.92 18.84
N ILE A 7 28.14 3.62 18.95
CA ILE A 7 27.26 3.50 17.78
C ILE A 7 27.25 4.78 16.93
N ASN A 8 27.53 5.94 17.55
CA ASN A 8 27.58 7.23 16.86
C ASN A 8 28.84 7.44 16.00
N SER A 9 29.82 6.53 16.04
CA SER A 9 30.97 6.57 15.15
C SER A 9 30.82 5.68 13.92
N LEU A 10 29.64 5.05 13.73
CA LEU A 10 29.35 4.30 12.51
C LEU A 10 29.20 5.26 11.32
N PRO A 11 29.59 4.82 10.11
CA PRO A 11 29.18 5.48 8.87
C PRO A 11 27.68 5.69 8.81
N ASN A 12 27.26 6.79 8.18
CA ASN A 12 25.86 7.19 8.12
C ASN A 12 24.99 6.14 7.44
N GLU A 13 25.53 5.44 6.45
CA GLU A 13 24.87 4.39 5.69
C GLU A 13 24.48 3.23 6.60
N LEU A 14 25.43 2.75 7.42
CA LEU A 14 25.18 1.67 8.37
C LEU A 14 24.19 2.08 9.47
N LEU A 15 24.27 3.33 9.93
CA LEU A 15 23.32 3.83 10.92
C LEU A 15 21.90 3.92 10.35
N CYS A 16 21.74 4.37 9.10
CA CYS A 16 20.47 4.37 8.40
C CYS A 16 19.91 2.96 8.19
N GLU A 17 20.75 1.99 7.82
CA GLU A 17 20.35 0.57 7.71
C GLU A 17 19.86 0.01 9.04
N ILE A 18 20.59 0.28 10.13
CA ILE A 18 20.16 -0.11 11.48
C ILE A 18 18.80 0.51 11.82
N PHE A 19 18.58 1.77 11.48
CA PHE A 19 17.29 2.43 11.71
C PHE A 19 16.17 1.81 10.87
N LEU A 20 16.42 1.50 9.60
CA LEU A 20 15.44 0.84 8.73
C LEU A 20 15.04 -0.53 9.29
N LEU A 21 16.00 -1.29 9.82
CA LEU A 21 15.75 -2.59 10.44
C LEU A 21 15.03 -2.46 11.81
N ALA A 22 15.26 -1.37 12.53
CA ALA A 22 14.64 -1.13 13.84
C ALA A 22 13.22 -0.55 13.75
N VAL A 23 12.84 0.07 12.64
CA VAL A 23 11.53 0.68 12.42
C VAL A 23 10.58 -0.38 11.88
N ASN A 24 9.58 -0.76 12.68
CA ASN A 24 8.53 -1.65 12.20
C ASN A 24 7.53 -0.85 11.33
N PRO A 25 7.21 -1.30 10.10
CA PRO A 25 6.29 -0.60 9.20
C PRO A 25 4.93 -0.26 9.82
N TYR A 26 4.41 -1.12 10.70
CA TYR A 26 3.12 -0.95 11.37
C TYR A 26 3.17 0.06 12.53
N SER A 27 4.35 0.29 13.12
CA SER A 27 4.57 1.25 14.21
C SER A 27 5.56 2.35 13.84
N ALA A 28 5.73 2.62 12.54
CA ALA A 28 6.85 3.40 12.04
C ALA A 28 6.90 4.82 12.63
N ARG A 29 5.73 5.42 12.91
CA ARG A 29 5.64 6.71 13.62
C ARG A 29 6.26 6.63 15.01
N THR A 30 5.85 5.66 15.81
CA THR A 30 6.30 5.49 17.19
C THR A 30 7.79 5.19 17.26
N ASP A 31 8.26 4.30 16.38
CA ASP A 31 9.68 3.90 16.37
C ASP A 31 10.57 5.06 15.91
N ARG A 32 10.17 5.81 14.87
CA ARG A 32 10.88 7.04 14.49
C ARG A 32 10.88 8.09 15.59
N CYS A 33 9.77 8.31 16.28
CA CYS A 33 9.73 9.20 17.43
C CYS A 33 10.74 8.78 18.50
N ARG A 34 10.85 7.47 18.81
CA ARG A 34 11.85 6.96 19.75
C ARG A 34 13.28 7.22 19.26
N LEU A 35 13.58 6.96 17.99
CA LEU A 35 14.90 7.22 17.39
C LEU A 35 15.29 8.71 17.47
N ILE A 36 14.36 9.61 17.15
CA ILE A 36 14.57 11.06 17.20
C ILE A 36 14.87 11.55 18.62
N LEU A 37 14.35 10.87 19.65
CA LEU A 37 14.54 11.26 21.05
C LEU A 37 15.87 10.78 21.66
N VAL A 38 16.63 9.91 20.98
CA VAL A 38 17.89 9.37 21.51
C VAL A 38 18.95 10.47 21.67
N CYS A 39 19.28 11.16 20.58
CA CYS A 39 20.19 12.30 20.60
C CYS A 39 20.02 13.19 19.36
N ARG A 40 20.65 14.38 19.36
CA ARG A 40 20.57 15.33 18.23
C ARG A 40 21.09 14.76 16.92
N LEU A 41 22.10 13.90 16.97
CA LEU A 41 22.67 13.26 15.78
C LEU A 41 21.65 12.29 15.15
N TRP A 42 21.00 11.45 15.96
CA TRP A 42 19.99 10.50 15.48
C TRP A 42 18.77 11.22 14.91
N LYS A 43 18.31 12.28 15.59
CA LYS A 43 17.27 13.16 15.06
C LYS A 43 17.61 13.64 13.65
N LYS A 44 18.80 14.19 13.47
CA LYS A 44 19.27 14.68 12.17
C LYS A 44 19.25 13.57 11.11
N HIS A 45 19.80 12.38 11.43
CA HIS A 45 19.80 11.25 10.49
C HIS A 45 18.39 10.79 10.11
N VAL A 46 17.48 10.70 11.08
CA VAL A 46 16.09 10.30 10.82
C VAL A 46 15.37 11.37 9.98
N GLU A 47 15.55 12.65 10.28
CA GLU A 47 14.90 13.75 9.54
C GLU A 47 15.46 13.92 8.12
N ASP A 48 16.77 13.70 7.91
CA ASP A 48 17.41 13.88 6.60
C ASP A 48 17.23 12.66 5.65
N SER A 49 16.92 11.48 6.20
CA SER A 49 16.83 10.22 5.43
C SER A 49 15.43 9.98 4.87
N ALA A 50 15.27 10.20 3.56
CA ALA A 50 14.00 9.99 2.87
C ALA A 50 13.45 8.56 2.97
N LEU A 51 14.33 7.55 3.01
CA LEU A 51 13.95 6.14 3.10
C LEU A 51 13.22 5.82 4.42
N LEU A 52 13.59 6.45 5.53
CA LEU A 52 12.92 6.24 6.81
C LEU A 52 11.49 6.81 6.85
N TRP A 53 11.14 7.67 5.88
CA TRP A 53 9.80 8.24 5.73
C TRP A 53 8.98 7.59 4.60
N ALA A 54 9.53 6.59 3.90
CA ALA A 54 8.88 5.93 2.78
C ALA A 54 7.67 5.06 3.19
N ASP A 55 7.70 4.48 4.39
CA ASP A 55 6.58 3.69 4.94
C ASP A 55 5.58 4.60 5.65
N ILE A 56 4.38 4.70 5.09
CA ILE A 56 3.34 5.64 5.52
C ILE A 56 2.08 4.86 5.87
N SER A 57 1.67 4.99 7.13
CA SER A 57 0.46 4.33 7.65
C SER A 57 -0.59 5.32 8.10
N ALA A 58 -1.86 5.01 7.86
CA ALA A 58 -3.00 5.78 8.36
C ALA A 58 -3.09 5.81 9.91
N ARG A 59 -2.42 4.88 10.61
CA ARG A 59 -2.22 4.94 12.08
C ARG A 59 -1.46 6.19 12.52
N GLY A 60 -0.71 6.81 11.62
CA GLY A 60 0.06 8.01 11.92
C GLY A 60 -0.83 9.24 12.18
N GLY A 61 -2.03 9.28 11.61
CA GLY A 61 -2.87 10.48 11.56
C GLY A 61 -2.43 11.48 10.48
N ARG A 62 -3.31 12.43 10.14
CA ARG A 62 -3.11 13.36 9.00
C ARG A 62 -1.80 14.14 9.05
N ALA A 63 -1.46 14.73 10.20
CA ALA A 63 -0.26 15.55 10.36
C ALA A 63 1.03 14.75 10.11
N TYR A 64 1.07 13.49 10.54
CA TYR A 64 2.19 12.61 10.29
C TYR A 64 2.29 12.22 8.81
N ILE A 65 1.17 11.90 8.17
CA ILE A 65 1.14 11.51 6.76
C ILE A 65 1.72 12.63 5.89
N ARG A 66 1.27 13.88 6.09
CA ARG A 66 1.82 15.05 5.39
C ARG A 66 3.33 15.16 5.59
N ARG A 67 3.77 15.09 6.85
CA ARG A 67 5.19 15.15 7.18
C ARG A 67 5.98 14.00 6.54
N ALA A 68 5.42 12.80 6.42
CA ALA A 68 6.07 11.67 5.78
C ALA A 68 6.13 11.80 4.26
N LEU A 69 5.07 12.30 3.62
CA LEU A 69 5.04 12.58 2.18
C LEU A 69 6.06 13.67 1.81
N GLU A 70 6.17 14.72 2.64
CA GLU A 70 7.18 15.79 2.48
C GLU A 70 8.60 15.25 2.65
N ASN A 71 8.88 14.51 3.72
CA ASN A 71 10.24 14.05 4.03
C ASN A 71 10.70 12.86 3.16
N SER A 72 9.78 12.08 2.59
CA SER A 72 10.11 11.03 1.63
C SER A 72 10.60 11.58 0.28
N LYS A 73 10.52 12.90 0.03
CA LYS A 73 11.10 13.58 -1.15
C LYS A 73 10.72 12.89 -2.47
N ALA A 74 11.69 12.30 -3.17
CA ALA A 74 11.49 11.58 -4.43
C ALA A 74 11.52 10.04 -4.24
N SER A 75 11.62 9.56 -2.99
CA SER A 75 11.63 8.12 -2.70
C SER A 75 10.29 7.49 -3.03
N MET A 76 10.36 6.23 -3.43
CA MET A 76 9.20 5.35 -3.60
C MET A 76 8.54 5.10 -2.23
N ILE A 77 7.21 5.11 -2.18
CA ILE A 77 6.46 5.04 -0.92
C ILE A 77 5.62 3.76 -0.81
N ASN A 78 5.53 3.24 0.41
CA ASN A 78 4.65 2.14 0.77
C ASN A 78 3.51 2.69 1.63
N LEU A 79 2.28 2.43 1.21
CA LEU A 79 1.07 2.94 1.84
C LEU A 79 0.32 1.81 2.54
N HIS A 80 -0.02 2.04 3.81
CA HIS A 80 -0.74 1.07 4.63
C HIS A 80 -1.95 1.70 5.29
N TYR A 81 -3.14 1.32 4.83
CA TYR A 81 -4.39 1.61 5.50
C TYR A 81 -4.85 0.35 6.28
N PRO A 82 -4.69 0.34 7.61
CA PRO A 82 -5.01 -0.82 8.44
C PRO A 82 -6.52 -0.94 8.67
N GLU A 83 -6.92 -2.04 9.31
CA GLU A 83 -8.30 -2.26 9.72
C GLU A 83 -8.87 -1.09 10.55
N HIS A 84 -10.17 -0.84 10.39
CA HIS A 84 -10.88 0.38 10.83
C HIS A 84 -10.56 0.84 12.27
N ASN A 85 -10.36 -0.07 13.21
CA ASN A 85 -10.13 0.28 14.62
C ASN A 85 -8.72 0.80 14.92
N GLU A 86 -7.81 0.76 13.96
CA GLU A 86 -6.41 1.15 14.14
C GLU A 86 -6.07 2.43 13.36
N ALA A 87 -6.88 2.80 12.37
CA ALA A 87 -6.67 4.00 11.58
C ALA A 87 -7.05 5.25 12.38
N HIS A 88 -6.21 6.28 12.35
CA HIS A 88 -6.49 7.58 12.99
C HIS A 88 -7.12 8.60 12.03
N ILE A 89 -7.29 8.23 10.76
CA ILE A 89 -8.03 8.99 9.75
C ILE A 89 -8.83 8.02 8.89
N ASP A 90 -9.90 8.51 8.29
CA ASP A 90 -10.69 7.75 7.33
C ASP A 90 -9.94 7.53 5.99
N LEU A 91 -10.41 6.57 5.19
CA LEU A 91 -9.77 6.15 3.94
C LEU A 91 -9.76 7.27 2.90
N GLU A 92 -10.86 8.04 2.80
CA GLU A 92 -10.96 9.15 1.86
C GLU A 92 -9.91 10.22 2.17
N SER A 93 -9.80 10.62 3.44
CA SER A 93 -8.75 11.53 3.91
C SER A 93 -7.34 10.97 3.65
N PHE A 94 -7.11 9.67 3.85
CA PHE A 94 -5.80 9.06 3.61
C PHE A 94 -5.42 9.13 2.13
N MET A 95 -6.35 8.76 1.26
CA MET A 95 -6.16 8.72 -0.18
C MET A 95 -6.09 10.13 -0.79
N ALA A 96 -6.80 11.11 -0.22
CA ALA A 96 -6.69 12.51 -0.63
C ALA A 96 -5.28 13.09 -0.37
N GLU A 97 -4.63 12.71 0.73
CA GLU A 97 -3.26 13.14 1.04
C GLU A 97 -2.23 12.39 0.19
N ALA A 98 -2.38 11.08 0.00
CA ALA A 98 -1.41 10.25 -0.71
C ALA A 98 -1.56 10.28 -2.24
N GLY A 99 -2.78 10.54 -2.74
CA GLY A 99 -3.18 10.49 -4.14
C GLY A 99 -2.31 11.32 -5.09
N PRO A 100 -1.96 12.59 -4.75
CA PRO A 100 -1.06 13.41 -5.56
C PRO A 100 0.32 12.78 -5.81
N TYR A 101 0.70 11.76 -5.04
CA TYR A 101 1.99 11.08 -5.13
C TYR A 101 1.89 9.69 -5.78
N ILE A 102 0.79 9.36 -6.47
CA ILE A 102 0.55 8.03 -7.05
C ILE A 102 1.68 7.51 -7.96
N ALA A 103 2.37 8.41 -8.66
CA ALA A 103 3.54 8.06 -9.48
C ALA A 103 4.70 7.43 -8.68
N ARG A 104 4.75 7.64 -7.35
CA ARG A 104 5.78 7.14 -6.44
C ARG A 104 5.31 5.93 -5.62
N TRP A 105 4.07 5.48 -5.77
CA TRP A 105 3.55 4.36 -4.99
C TRP A 105 4.24 3.08 -5.43
N ARG A 106 4.96 2.44 -4.51
CA ARG A 106 5.54 1.09 -4.70
C ARG A 106 4.61 0.01 -4.19
N SER A 107 3.97 0.27 -3.05
CA SER A 107 3.04 -0.65 -2.42
C SER A 107 1.83 0.09 -1.90
N LEU A 108 0.65 -0.50 -2.06
CA LEU A 108 -0.59 -0.06 -1.43
C LEU A 108 -1.30 -1.27 -0.81
N THR A 109 -1.49 -1.22 0.50
CA THR A 109 -2.32 -2.16 1.24
C THR A 109 -3.49 -1.40 1.85
N VAL A 110 -4.71 -1.75 1.46
CA VAL A 110 -5.95 -1.22 2.03
C VAL A 110 -6.74 -2.35 2.65
N VAL A 111 -6.86 -2.32 3.96
CA VAL A 111 -7.68 -3.23 4.75
C VAL A 111 -8.76 -2.40 5.43
N ALA A 112 -9.96 -2.34 4.87
CA ALA A 112 -10.98 -1.41 5.33
C ALA A 112 -12.33 -2.10 5.53
N ARG A 113 -13.15 -1.56 6.44
CA ARG A 113 -14.55 -1.94 6.51
C ARG A 113 -15.28 -1.34 5.30
N TRP A 114 -16.21 -2.10 4.73
CA TRP A 114 -17.09 -1.64 3.69
C TRP A 114 -17.84 -0.38 4.16
N SER A 115 -17.77 0.65 3.33
CA SER A 115 -18.46 1.94 3.51
C SER A 115 -18.98 2.37 2.15
N PRO A 116 -20.18 2.96 2.01
CA PRO A 116 -20.70 3.42 0.72
C PRO A 116 -19.75 4.34 -0.07
N GLN A 117 -18.80 4.98 0.61
CA GLN A 117 -17.83 5.93 0.04
C GLN A 117 -16.48 5.28 -0.31
N TRP A 118 -16.33 3.96 -0.19
CA TRP A 118 -15.05 3.29 -0.46
C TRP A 118 -14.59 3.48 -1.92
N GLU A 119 -15.54 3.52 -2.86
CA GLU A 119 -15.25 3.71 -4.29
C GLU A 119 -14.61 5.07 -4.55
N SER A 120 -15.21 6.15 -4.02
CA SER A 120 -14.68 7.51 -4.15
C SER A 120 -13.36 7.69 -3.40
N ALA A 121 -13.19 7.00 -2.28
CA ALA A 121 -11.92 7.03 -1.57
C ALA A 121 -10.77 6.42 -2.41
N LEU A 122 -11.06 5.47 -3.30
CA LEU A 122 -10.08 4.90 -4.22
C LEU A 122 -9.91 5.68 -5.53
N ASP A 123 -10.51 6.88 -5.66
CA ASP A 123 -10.42 7.73 -6.84
C ASP A 123 -8.99 7.89 -7.40
N PRO A 124 -7.94 8.09 -6.58
CA PRO A 124 -6.58 8.16 -7.12
C PRO A 124 -6.19 6.91 -7.92
N LEU A 125 -6.58 5.73 -7.44
CA LEU A 125 -6.26 4.45 -8.06
C LEU A 125 -7.16 4.16 -9.27
N THR A 126 -8.39 4.68 -9.31
CA THR A 126 -9.33 4.47 -10.42
C THR A 126 -9.17 5.51 -11.53
N SER A 127 -8.59 6.67 -11.24
CA SER A 127 -8.46 7.78 -12.20
C SER A 127 -7.06 7.96 -12.78
N ALA A 128 -6.01 7.50 -12.10
CA ALA A 128 -4.63 7.71 -12.51
C ALA A 128 -3.84 6.40 -12.60
N GLN A 129 -2.76 6.42 -13.38
CA GLN A 129 -1.81 5.31 -13.41
C GLN A 129 -0.86 5.36 -12.21
N ALA A 130 -0.51 4.18 -11.71
CA ALA A 130 0.51 3.99 -10.68
C ALA A 130 1.74 3.28 -11.28
N PRO A 131 2.53 3.96 -12.14
CA PRO A 131 3.57 3.34 -12.98
C PRO A 131 4.68 2.61 -12.21
N SER A 132 4.76 2.85 -10.91
CA SER A 132 5.78 2.33 -9.99
C SER A 132 5.24 1.26 -9.04
N LEU A 133 3.95 0.93 -9.14
CA LEU A 133 3.28 0.04 -8.20
C LEU A 133 3.75 -1.39 -8.44
N GLU A 134 4.30 -2.01 -7.40
CA GLU A 134 4.76 -3.39 -7.39
C GLU A 134 3.81 -4.31 -6.62
N PHE A 135 3.11 -3.76 -5.61
CA PHE A 135 2.23 -4.51 -4.73
C PHE A 135 0.91 -3.76 -4.52
N LEU A 136 -0.20 -4.43 -4.78
CA LEU A 136 -1.54 -3.91 -4.50
C LEU A 136 -2.37 -4.96 -3.76
N GLU A 137 -2.86 -4.58 -2.58
CA GLU A 137 -3.78 -5.38 -1.79
C GLU A 137 -4.99 -4.53 -1.40
N LEU A 138 -6.18 -4.95 -1.83
CA LEU A 138 -7.46 -4.35 -1.47
C LEU A 138 -8.34 -5.41 -0.81
N CYS A 139 -8.53 -5.27 0.49
CA CYS A 139 -9.32 -6.16 1.34
C CYS A 139 -10.43 -5.35 2.00
N LEU A 140 -11.69 -5.57 1.57
CA LEU A 140 -12.84 -4.91 2.15
C LEU A 140 -13.67 -5.89 3.00
N PHE A 141 -14.06 -5.51 4.21
CA PHE A 141 -14.85 -6.35 5.10
C PHE A 141 -16.21 -5.73 5.39
N GLY A 142 -17.32 -6.43 5.19
CA GLY A 142 -18.66 -5.90 5.42
C GLY A 142 -19.63 -6.94 5.95
N PRO A 143 -20.67 -6.54 6.71
CA PRO A 143 -21.70 -7.46 7.17
C PRO A 143 -22.52 -7.95 5.97
N GLY A 144 -22.25 -9.18 5.52
CA GLY A 144 -23.11 -10.02 4.68
C GLY A 144 -23.42 -9.50 3.27
N TYR A 145 -22.91 -10.20 2.25
CA TYR A 145 -23.41 -10.27 0.85
C TYR A 145 -23.76 -9.01 0.07
N LEU A 146 -23.52 -7.80 0.59
CA LEU A 146 -23.63 -6.58 -0.19
C LEU A 146 -22.50 -6.59 -1.22
N THR A 147 -22.79 -7.23 -2.34
CA THR A 147 -22.01 -7.12 -3.55
C THR A 147 -22.03 -5.64 -3.94
N PRO A 148 -20.86 -5.01 -4.15
CA PRO A 148 -20.80 -3.68 -4.72
C PRO A 148 -21.71 -3.62 -5.94
N ALA A 149 -22.52 -2.56 -6.04
CA ALA A 149 -23.41 -2.39 -7.19
C ALA A 149 -22.62 -2.15 -8.49
N LYS A 150 -21.37 -1.70 -8.37
CA LYS A 150 -20.52 -1.31 -9.49
C LYS A 150 -19.12 -1.88 -9.33
N ALA A 151 -18.61 -2.48 -10.40
CA ALA A 151 -17.20 -2.84 -10.50
C ALA A 151 -16.36 -1.56 -10.68
N ILE A 152 -15.29 -1.42 -9.90
CA ILE A 152 -14.32 -0.34 -10.08
C ILE A 152 -13.37 -0.68 -11.23
N THR A 153 -12.92 0.33 -11.94
CA THR A 153 -11.88 0.18 -12.97
C THR A 153 -10.58 0.72 -12.39
N LEU A 154 -9.58 -0.13 -12.21
CA LEU A 154 -8.27 0.30 -11.72
C LEU A 154 -7.48 0.98 -12.84
N PHE A 155 -6.56 1.86 -12.46
CA PHE A 155 -5.59 2.52 -13.34
C PHE A 155 -6.21 3.32 -14.48
N GLY A 156 -7.41 3.89 -14.30
CA GLY A 156 -8.11 4.61 -15.36
C GLY A 156 -8.57 3.73 -16.52
N GLY A 157 -8.62 2.40 -16.34
CA GLY A 157 -8.92 1.45 -17.41
C GLY A 157 -7.75 1.20 -18.35
N ALA A 158 -6.56 1.68 -18.01
CA ALA A 158 -5.33 1.28 -18.71
C ALA A 158 -4.86 -0.11 -18.25
N LEU A 159 -3.90 -0.65 -19.00
CA LEU A 159 -3.18 -1.87 -18.63
C LEU A 159 -2.55 -1.71 -17.24
N ALA A 160 -2.48 -2.82 -16.50
CA ALA A 160 -1.76 -2.85 -15.23
C ALA A 160 -0.29 -2.40 -15.45
N PRO A 161 0.30 -1.67 -14.49
CA PRO A 161 1.71 -1.31 -14.56
C PRO A 161 2.58 -2.57 -14.74
N SER A 162 3.55 -2.53 -15.64
CA SER A 162 4.48 -3.66 -15.86
C SER A 162 5.34 -3.97 -14.63
N THR A 163 5.38 -3.07 -13.66
CA THR A 163 6.04 -3.25 -12.37
C THR A 163 5.21 -4.05 -11.37
N LEU A 164 3.90 -4.21 -11.60
CA LEU A 164 2.99 -4.87 -10.67
C LEU A 164 3.31 -6.37 -10.61
N LYS A 165 3.76 -6.82 -9.44
CA LYS A 165 4.15 -8.21 -9.17
C LYS A 165 3.10 -8.95 -8.37
N TYR A 166 2.41 -8.24 -7.48
CA TYR A 166 1.46 -8.82 -6.53
C TYR A 166 0.14 -8.06 -6.57
N LEU A 167 -0.95 -8.79 -6.76
CA LEU A 167 -2.32 -8.27 -6.75
C LEU A 167 -3.22 -9.16 -5.90
N THR A 168 -3.73 -8.61 -4.80
CA THR A 168 -4.70 -9.27 -3.92
C THR A 168 -5.97 -8.45 -3.87
N LEU A 169 -7.09 -9.06 -4.27
CA LEU A 169 -8.41 -8.45 -4.22
C LEU A 169 -9.34 -9.35 -3.41
N SER A 170 -9.91 -8.83 -2.33
CA SER A 170 -10.83 -9.56 -1.45
C SER A 170 -12.07 -8.73 -1.20
N HIS A 171 -13.23 -9.27 -1.60
CA HIS A 171 -14.53 -8.60 -1.51
C HIS A 171 -14.60 -7.26 -2.25
N VAL A 172 -13.79 -7.09 -3.30
CA VAL A 172 -13.81 -5.94 -4.21
C VAL A 172 -14.21 -6.43 -5.59
N GLN A 173 -15.15 -5.73 -6.24
CA GLN A 173 -15.46 -5.97 -7.64
C GLN A 173 -14.59 -5.07 -8.52
N VAL A 174 -13.74 -5.68 -9.34
CA VAL A 174 -12.84 -4.97 -10.27
C VAL A 174 -13.12 -5.43 -11.70
N ALA A 175 -13.19 -4.50 -12.64
CA ALA A 175 -13.22 -4.83 -14.06
C ALA A 175 -11.84 -5.39 -14.49
N ILE A 176 -11.78 -6.68 -14.82
CA ILE A 176 -10.50 -7.38 -15.11
C ILE A 176 -10.05 -7.20 -16.56
N GLU A 177 -10.99 -7.11 -17.50
CA GLU A 177 -10.71 -7.03 -18.95
C GLU A 177 -9.64 -5.98 -19.33
N PRO A 178 -9.63 -4.76 -18.75
CA PRO A 178 -8.63 -3.74 -19.10
C PRO A 178 -7.24 -4.00 -18.50
N LEU A 179 -7.10 -4.86 -17.49
CA LEU A 179 -5.86 -4.98 -16.73
C LEU A 179 -4.75 -5.69 -17.48
N GLY A 180 -5.08 -6.50 -18.51
CA GLY A 180 -4.09 -7.21 -19.32
C GLY A 180 -3.09 -8.01 -18.48
N LEU A 181 -3.59 -8.81 -17.53
CA LEU A 181 -2.79 -9.52 -16.51
C LEU A 181 -1.92 -10.67 -17.06
N SER A 182 -1.65 -10.72 -18.36
CA SER A 182 -0.95 -11.81 -19.06
C SER A 182 0.53 -12.00 -18.64
N GLY A 183 1.06 -11.14 -17.76
CA GLY A 183 2.42 -11.25 -17.21
C GLY A 183 2.49 -11.61 -15.72
N LEU A 184 1.36 -11.75 -15.01
CA LEU A 184 1.38 -12.18 -13.61
C LEU A 184 1.62 -13.69 -13.54
N PRO A 185 2.60 -14.18 -12.77
CA PRO A 185 2.82 -15.61 -12.63
C PRO A 185 1.58 -16.27 -12.00
N ASP A 186 1.04 -17.30 -12.66
CA ASP A 186 -0.17 -18.05 -12.28
C ASP A 186 -0.17 -18.62 -10.84
N GLN A 187 0.96 -18.53 -10.12
CA GLN A 187 1.25 -19.30 -8.91
C GLN A 187 1.10 -18.54 -7.59
N GLN A 188 0.62 -17.29 -7.57
CA GLN A 188 0.52 -16.49 -6.33
C GLN A 188 -0.90 -16.13 -5.90
N PHE A 189 -1.88 -16.88 -6.39
CA PHE A 189 -3.25 -16.85 -5.89
C PHE A 189 -3.32 -17.66 -4.58
N GLY A 190 -3.01 -17.02 -3.44
CA GLY A 190 -3.05 -17.66 -2.11
C GLY A 190 -4.45 -18.26 -1.78
N PRO A 191 -4.58 -19.19 -0.82
CA PRO A 191 -5.78 -20.05 -0.61
C PRO A 191 -7.10 -19.34 -0.25
N CYS A 192 -7.17 -18.00 -0.27
CA CYS A 192 -8.35 -17.20 0.06
C CYS A 192 -9.24 -16.82 -1.15
N TRP A 193 -9.09 -17.46 -2.31
CA TRP A 193 -10.07 -17.36 -3.42
C TRP A 193 -11.32 -18.18 -3.09
N HIS A 194 -12.09 -17.78 -2.07
CA HIS A 194 -13.47 -18.27 -1.96
C HIS A 194 -14.45 -17.40 -2.75
N TRP A 195 -14.10 -16.16 -3.11
CA TRP A 195 -14.97 -15.30 -3.92
C TRP A 195 -14.17 -14.25 -4.70
N VAL A 196 -13.39 -14.66 -5.70
CA VAL A 196 -13.18 -13.76 -6.83
C VAL A 196 -14.18 -14.16 -7.88
N SER A 197 -15.34 -13.53 -7.80
CA SER A 197 -16.28 -13.53 -8.91
C SER A 197 -15.65 -12.70 -10.03
N ILE A 198 -14.97 -13.39 -10.95
CA ILE A 198 -14.66 -12.84 -12.27
C ILE A 198 -16.02 -12.69 -12.95
N VAL A 199 -16.62 -11.49 -12.89
CA VAL A 199 -17.89 -11.20 -13.56
C VAL A 199 -17.59 -10.86 -15.02
N SER A 200 -17.39 -11.89 -15.83
CA SER A 200 -17.36 -11.77 -17.30
C SER A 200 -18.80 -11.87 -17.83
N HIS A 201 -19.56 -10.77 -17.75
CA HIS A 201 -20.92 -10.57 -18.32
C HIS A 201 -22.04 -11.58 -17.91
N PRO A 202 -23.31 -11.16 -17.89
CA PRO A 202 -24.36 -11.89 -17.19
C PRO A 202 -25.07 -12.89 -18.12
N THR A 203 -24.60 -14.14 -18.10
CA THR A 203 -25.52 -15.27 -18.31
C THR A 203 -25.20 -16.31 -17.25
N TYR A 204 -26.16 -16.54 -16.37
CA TYR A 204 -26.08 -17.46 -15.24
C TYR A 204 -25.63 -18.84 -15.68
N HIS A 205 -24.37 -19.18 -15.43
CA HIS A 205 -23.88 -20.47 -14.96
C HIS A 205 -22.47 -20.24 -14.41
N ALA A 206 -22.23 -20.60 -13.15
CA ALA A 206 -20.90 -20.61 -12.55
C ALA A 206 -20.04 -21.60 -13.33
N THR A 207 -19.23 -21.08 -14.25
CA THR A 207 -18.34 -21.88 -15.08
C THR A 207 -17.00 -21.93 -14.39
N LYS A 208 -16.60 -23.13 -13.96
CA LYS A 208 -15.27 -23.43 -13.45
C LYS A 208 -14.28 -23.18 -14.60
N ALA A 209 -13.50 -22.10 -14.52
CA ALA A 209 -12.41 -21.87 -15.48
C ALA A 209 -11.31 -22.90 -15.19
N GLN A 210 -11.29 -23.99 -15.97
CA GLN A 210 -10.22 -24.97 -15.99
C GLN A 210 -9.31 -24.57 -17.15
N PHE A 211 -8.14 -24.04 -16.84
CA PHE A 211 -7.14 -23.71 -17.84
C PHE A 211 -6.58 -25.02 -18.44
N PRO A 212 -6.40 -25.10 -19.77
CA PRO A 212 -5.73 -26.24 -20.38
C PRO A 212 -4.25 -26.24 -19.97
N GLU A 213 -3.78 -27.36 -19.42
CA GLU A 213 -2.35 -27.63 -19.30
C GLU A 213 -1.72 -27.65 -20.70
N ALA A 214 -0.64 -26.90 -20.87
CA ALA A 214 0.24 -26.97 -22.04
C ALA A 214 1.46 -27.85 -21.73
#